data_AF-A0A1Y1L563-F1
#
_entry.id   AF-A0A1Y1L563-F1
#
_cell.length_a   1.000
_cell.length_b   1.000
_cell.length_c   1.000
_cell.angle_alpha   90.00
_cell.angle_beta   90.00
_cell.angle_gamma   90.00
#
_symmetry.space_group_name_H-M   'P 1'
#
loop_
_entity.id
_entity.type
_entity.pdbx_description
1 polymer ?
#
loop_
_entity_poly.entity_id
_entity_poly.type
_entity_poly.pdbx_seq_one_letter_code
_entity_poly.pdbx_strand_id
1 'polypeptide(L)'
;QIKGKETFFLTGTDEHGMKIQRAAAKEGIAPKEFCDNYSNKFRELAAAGDISHDAFIRTTDLEHKEAVSEFLLQLKHTLPQHLGLYKGTHEGWYAVSDECFYPEDLVRP
;
A
#
# COMPACT_ATOMS: atom_id res chain seq x y z
N GLN A 1 11.54 7.97 21.85
CA GLN A 1 10.88 8.96 22.73
C GLN A 1 10.89 10.33 22.07
N ILE A 2 9.75 11.02 21.98
CA ILE A 2 9.68 12.41 21.51
C ILE A 2 9.33 13.27 22.72
N LYS A 3 10.21 14.20 23.09
CA LYS A 3 10.03 15.09 24.26
C LYS A 3 9.74 14.32 25.56
N GLY A 4 10.44 13.20 25.78
CA GLY A 4 10.30 12.37 26.98
C GLY A 4 9.03 11.49 27.03
N LYS A 5 8.24 11.45 25.95
CA LYS A 5 7.10 10.52 25.84
C LYS A 5 7.53 9.24 25.13
N GLU A 6 7.01 8.11 25.59
CA GLU A 6 7.08 6.85 24.84
C GLU A 6 6.40 7.04 23.48
N THR A 7 7.06 6.58 22.43
CA THR A 7 6.62 6.76 21.05
C THR A 7 7.00 5.53 20.25
N PHE A 8 6.11 5.14 19.34
CA PHE A 8 6.40 4.13 18.33
C PHE A 8 6.24 4.78 16.95
N PHE A 9 7.33 4.90 16.22
CA PHE A 9 7.37 5.51 14.90
C PHE A 9 7.59 4.43 13.84
N LEU A 10 6.61 4.32 12.94
CA LEU A 10 6.60 3.33 11.87
C LEU A 10 6.63 4.01 10.51
N THR A 11 7.29 3.35 9.57
CA THR A 11 7.29 3.69 8.16
C THR A 11 7.28 2.40 7.34
N GLY A 12 7.37 2.48 6.01
CA GLY A 12 7.31 1.29 5.18
C GLY A 12 7.22 1.51 3.69
N THR A 13 7.02 0.41 2.97
CA THR A 13 6.80 0.39 1.53
C THR A 13 5.45 -0.24 1.17
N ASP A 14 4.73 0.44 0.27
CA ASP A 14 3.56 -0.10 -0.40
C ASP A 14 3.98 -0.78 -1.70
N GLU A 15 3.62 -2.04 -1.84
CA GLU A 15 4.24 -3.00 -2.75
C GLU A 15 3.24 -3.78 -3.60
N HIS A 16 1.96 -3.39 -3.55
CA HIS A 16 0.91 -3.97 -4.39
C HIS A 16 0.49 -2.98 -5.50
N GLY A 17 -0.46 -3.41 -6.33
CA GLY A 17 -1.07 -2.56 -7.34
C GLY A 17 -0.45 -2.68 -8.74
N MET A 18 -1.17 -2.12 -9.71
CA MET A 18 -0.81 -2.21 -11.14
C MET A 18 0.46 -1.41 -11.44
N LYS A 19 0.75 -0.37 -10.66
CA LYS A 19 1.95 0.46 -10.84
C LYS A 19 3.21 -0.37 -10.64
N ILE A 20 3.26 -1.12 -9.54
CA ILE A 20 4.37 -2.01 -9.19
C ILE A 20 4.51 -3.11 -10.23
N GLN A 21 3.41 -3.76 -10.62
CA GLN A 21 3.43 -4.82 -11.63
C GLN A 21 4.01 -4.32 -12.97
N ARG A 22 3.59 -3.13 -13.43
CA ARG A 22 4.10 -2.54 -14.67
C ARG A 22 5.57 -2.13 -14.56
N ALA A 23 6.00 -1.63 -13.40
CA ALA A 23 7.40 -1.25 -13.18
C ALA A 23 8.31 -2.48 -13.20
N ALA A 24 7.95 -3.55 -12.49
CA ALA A 24 8.69 -4.81 -12.48
C ALA A 24 8.78 -5.44 -13.88
N ALA A 25 7.68 -5.44 -14.63
CA ALA A 25 7.65 -5.94 -16.00
C ALA A 25 8.56 -5.15 -16.95
N LYS A 26 8.68 -3.82 -16.78
CA LYS A 26 9.60 -2.99 -17.56
C LYS A 26 11.08 -3.29 -17.26
N GLU A 27 11.39 -3.63 -16.02
CA GLU A 27 12.74 -4.05 -15.61
C GLU A 27 13.01 -5.54 -15.90
N GLY A 28 12.01 -6.30 -16.34
CA GLY A 28 12.16 -7.71 -16.69
C GLY A 28 12.33 -8.64 -15.50
N ILE A 29 11.94 -8.22 -14.30
CA ILE A 29 12.09 -8.97 -13.05
C ILE A 29 10.73 -9.27 -12.40
N ALA A 30 10.72 -10.23 -11.46
CA ALA A 30 9.51 -10.57 -10.74
C ALA A 30 9.06 -9.42 -9.81
N PRO A 31 7.75 -9.15 -9.64
CA PRO A 31 7.27 -8.08 -8.77
C PRO A 31 7.79 -8.16 -7.33
N LYS A 32 7.90 -9.37 -6.78
CA LYS A 32 8.45 -9.56 -5.43
C LYS A 32 9.92 -9.13 -5.36
N GLU A 33 10.73 -9.53 -6.33
CA GLU A 33 12.14 -9.16 -6.40
C GLU A 33 12.31 -7.64 -6.58
N PHE A 34 11.48 -7.04 -7.44
CA PHE A 34 11.42 -5.58 -7.60
C PHE A 34 11.15 -4.90 -6.25
N CYS A 35 10.11 -5.34 -5.53
CA CYS A 35 9.75 -4.77 -4.23
C CYS A 35 10.84 -5.01 -3.16
N ASP A 36 11.44 -6.20 -3.12
CA ASP A 36 12.55 -6.52 -2.19
C ASP A 36 13.73 -5.54 -2.41
N ASN A 37 14.09 -5.28 -3.67
CA ASN A 37 15.16 -4.36 -4.03
C ASN A 37 14.86 -2.91 -3.63
N TYR A 38 13.66 -2.41 -3.96
CA TYR A 38 13.29 -1.04 -3.64
C TYR A 38 13.04 -0.84 -2.15
N SER A 39 12.46 -1.80 -1.44
CA SER A 39 12.29 -1.73 0.02
C SER A 39 13.64 -1.55 0.73
N ASN A 40 14.67 -2.29 0.31
CA ASN A 40 16.03 -2.09 0.82
C ASN A 40 16.58 -0.69 0.52
N LYS A 41 16.40 -0.18 -0.70
CA LYS A 41 16.80 1.20 -1.04
C LYS A 41 16.10 2.25 -0.17
N PHE A 42 14.82 2.08 0.14
CA PHE A 42 14.10 2.99 1.04
C PHE A 42 14.63 2.92 2.48
N ARG A 43 15.02 1.73 2.96
CA ARG A 43 15.68 1.58 4.27
C ARG A 43 17.04 2.30 4.30
N GLU A 44 17.84 2.12 3.25
CA GLU A 44 19.12 2.81 3.09
C GLU A 44 18.94 4.33 3.04
N LEU A 45 17.91 4.81 2.32
CA LEU A 45 17.58 6.23 2.26
C LEU A 45 17.15 6.79 3.63
N ALA A 46 16.33 6.04 4.38
CA ALA A 46 15.96 6.44 5.74
C ALA A 46 17.18 6.55 6.65
N ALA A 47 18.11 5.59 6.58
CA ALA A 47 19.37 5.64 7.32
C ALA A 47 20.25 6.82 6.88
N ALA A 48 20.36 7.08 5.58
CA ALA A 48 21.12 8.20 5.04
C ALA A 48 20.54 9.56 5.43
N GLY A 49 19.21 9.64 5.63
CA GLY A 49 18.51 10.82 6.12
C GLY A 49 18.47 10.98 7.64
N ASP A 50 19.16 10.10 8.40
CA ASP A 50 19.11 10.05 9.86
C ASP A 50 17.68 9.91 10.42
N ILE A 51 16.84 9.16 9.70
CA ILE A 51 15.44 8.90 10.06
C ILE A 51 15.37 7.61 10.86
N SER A 52 15.44 7.74 12.20
CA SER A 52 15.13 6.65 13.12
C SER A 52 13.71 6.15 12.90
N HIS A 53 13.45 4.86 13.09
CA HIS A 53 12.11 4.26 13.12
C HIS A 53 12.14 3.01 13.99
N ASP A 54 11.04 2.73 14.69
CA ASP A 54 10.89 1.54 15.52
C ASP A 54 10.48 0.33 14.69
N ALA A 55 9.78 0.57 13.57
CA ALA A 55 9.42 -0.47 12.60
C ALA A 55 9.43 0.06 11.16
N PHE A 56 9.83 -0.81 10.23
CA PHE A 56 9.72 -0.59 8.79
C PHE A 56 8.95 -1.76 8.20
N ILE A 57 7.68 -1.50 7.89
CA ILE A 57 6.69 -2.48 7.47
C ILE A 57 6.67 -2.56 5.95
N ARG A 58 6.41 -3.73 5.40
CA ARG A 58 6.13 -3.91 3.97
C ARG A 58 4.73 -4.46 3.81
N THR A 59 3.96 -3.94 2.85
CA THR A 59 2.60 -4.47 2.65
C THR A 59 2.60 -5.94 2.21
N THR A 60 3.73 -6.46 1.69
CA THR A 60 3.88 -7.89 1.34
C THR A 60 4.09 -8.80 2.54
N ASP A 61 4.39 -8.25 3.73
CA ASP A 61 4.61 -9.02 4.95
C ASP A 61 3.36 -9.84 5.29
N LEU A 62 3.57 -11.01 5.90
CA LEU A 62 2.48 -11.93 6.20
C LEU A 62 1.51 -11.30 7.20
N GLU A 63 2.05 -10.66 8.23
CA GLU A 63 1.30 -9.99 9.29
C GLU A 63 0.38 -8.90 8.72
N HIS A 64 0.85 -8.15 7.71
CA HIS A 64 0.03 -7.15 7.03
C HIS A 64 -1.14 -7.80 6.27
N LYS A 65 -0.87 -8.86 5.52
CA LYS A 65 -1.90 -9.59 4.76
C LYS A 65 -2.96 -10.20 5.68
N GLU A 66 -2.54 -10.76 6.81
CA GLU A 66 -3.43 -11.30 7.83
C GLU A 66 -4.30 -10.20 8.44
N ALA A 67 -3.71 -9.07 8.83
CA ALA A 67 -4.44 -7.94 9.38
C ALA A 67 -5.48 -7.37 8.40
N VAL A 68 -5.13 -7.20 7.12
CA VAL A 68 -6.07 -6.73 6.08
C VAL A 68 -7.18 -7.76 5.84
N SER A 69 -6.86 -9.06 5.84
CA SER A 69 -7.86 -10.12 5.66
C SER A 69 -8.86 -10.13 6.81
N GLU A 70 -8.38 -10.02 8.05
CA GLU A 70 -9.24 -9.93 9.24
C GLU A 70 -10.12 -8.68 9.20
N PHE A 71 -9.55 -7.52 8.83
CA PHE A 71 -10.31 -6.29 8.67
C PHE A 71 -11.46 -6.43 7.66
N LEU A 72 -11.21 -7.02 6.49
CA LEU A 72 -12.24 -7.26 5.48
C LEU A 72 -13.32 -8.25 5.96
N LEU A 73 -12.94 -9.29 6.70
CA LEU A 73 -13.89 -10.21 7.32
C LEU A 73 -14.77 -9.50 8.34
N GLN A 74 -14.19 -8.67 9.21
CA GLN A 74 -14.94 -7.89 10.18
C GLN A 74 -15.92 -6.94 9.50
N LEU A 75 -15.50 -6.21 8.47
CA LEU A 75 -16.40 -5.35 7.68
C LEU A 75 -17.57 -6.13 7.09
N LYS A 76 -17.29 -7.33 6.54
CA LYS A 76 -18.31 -8.20 5.95
C LYS A 76 -19.32 -8.71 6.98
N HIS A 77 -18.87 -8.99 8.20
CA HIS A 77 -19.71 -9.58 9.25
C HIS A 77 -20.45 -8.54 10.10
N THR A 78 -19.92 -7.33 10.25
CA THR A 78 -20.46 -6.32 11.16
C THR A 78 -21.42 -5.33 10.48
N LEU A 79 -21.27 -5.09 9.18
CA LEU A 79 -22.08 -4.11 8.46
C LEU A 79 -23.28 -4.78 7.74
N PRO A 80 -24.45 -4.12 7.68
CA PRO A 80 -25.55 -4.56 6.82
C PRO A 80 -25.09 -4.70 5.36
N GLN A 81 -25.61 -5.67 4.60
CA GLN A 81 -25.17 -5.94 3.22
C GLN A 81 -25.22 -4.72 2.28
N HIS A 82 -26.10 -3.75 2.55
CA HIS A 82 -26.26 -2.52 1.75
C HIS A 82 -25.33 -1.36 2.19
N LEU A 83 -24.63 -1.49 3.32
CA LEU A 83 -23.70 -0.48 3.86
C LEU A 83 -22.26 -1.02 4.04
N GLY A 84 -22.07 -2.33 3.90
CA GLY A 84 -20.78 -3.01 3.98
C GLY A 84 -20.20 -3.33 2.59
N LEU A 85 -19.75 -4.57 2.45
CA LEU A 85 -19.16 -5.10 1.22
C LEU A 85 -20.23 -5.71 0.32
N TYR A 86 -20.32 -5.22 -0.92
CA TYR A 86 -21.18 -5.76 -1.96
C TYR A 86 -20.41 -5.95 -3.26
N LYS A 87 -20.89 -6.85 -4.12
CA LYS A 87 -20.34 -7.06 -5.45
C LYS A 87 -21.02 -6.13 -6.44
N GLY A 88 -20.23 -5.41 -7.22
CA GLY A 88 -20.72 -4.54 -8.29
C GLY A 88 -19.70 -4.42 -9.42
N THR A 89 -20.06 -3.65 -10.44
CA THR A 89 -19.16 -3.23 -11.51
C THR A 89 -18.88 -1.74 -11.31
N HIS A 90 -17.63 -1.34 -11.48
CA HIS A 90 -17.23 0.06 -11.48
C HIS A 90 -16.61 0.39 -12.83
N GLU A 91 -17.14 1.44 -13.46
CA GLU A 91 -16.65 1.99 -14.71
C GLU A 91 -16.34 3.47 -14.47
N GLY A 92 -15.17 3.91 -14.94
CA GLY A 92 -14.67 5.25 -14.71
C GLY A 92 -13.23 5.40 -15.17
N TRP A 93 -12.74 6.63 -15.19
CA TRP A 93 -11.36 6.92 -15.55
C TRP A 93 -10.43 6.47 -14.43
N TYR A 94 -9.43 5.65 -14.77
CA TYR A 94 -8.48 5.12 -13.80
C TYR A 94 -7.05 5.53 -14.13
N ALA A 95 -6.41 6.26 -13.21
CA ALA A 95 -5.00 6.62 -13.33
C ALA A 95 -4.15 5.56 -12.61
N VAL A 96 -3.38 4.79 -13.38
CA VAL A 96 -2.49 3.75 -12.80
C VAL A 96 -1.32 4.35 -12.02
N SER A 97 -0.88 5.57 -12.32
CA SER A 97 0.18 6.25 -11.57
C SER A 97 -0.19 6.54 -10.13
N ASP A 98 -1.47 6.82 -9.92
CA ASP A 98 -2.06 7.34 -8.68
C ASP A 98 -2.92 6.28 -7.98
N GLU A 99 -3.13 5.16 -8.68
CA GLU A 99 -4.00 4.05 -8.30
C GLU A 99 -5.44 4.48 -7.94
N CYS A 100 -5.94 5.50 -8.64
CA CYS A 100 -7.15 6.21 -8.28
C CYS A 100 -8.16 6.30 -9.44
N PHE A 101 -9.45 6.19 -9.11
CA PHE A 101 -10.55 6.51 -10.02
C PHE A 101 -10.88 8.00 -9.94
N TYR A 102 -10.97 8.65 -11.11
CA TYR A 102 -11.32 10.06 -11.22
C TYR A 102 -12.75 10.23 -11.76
N PRO A 103 -13.53 11.16 -11.18
CA PRO A 103 -14.79 11.59 -11.78
C PRO A 103 -14.53 12.33 -13.10
N GLU A 104 -15.52 12.33 -14.00
CA GLU A 104 -15.37 12.86 -15.37
C GLU A 104 -14.98 14.34 -15.42
N ASP A 105 -15.41 15.15 -14.44
CA ASP A 105 -15.11 16.58 -14.34
C ASP A 105 -13.62 16.88 -14.03
N LEU A 106 -12.89 15.90 -13.50
CA LEU A 106 -11.46 16.00 -13.23
C LEU A 106 -10.58 15.45 -14.35
N VAL A 107 -11.17 14.92 -15.43
CA VAL A 107 -10.42 14.33 -16.55
C VAL A 107 -10.58 15.18 -17.80
N ARG A 108 -9.45 15.55 -18.41
CA ARG A 108 -9.43 16.22 -19.71
C ARG A 108 -9.14 15.20 -20.82
N PRO A 109 -9.75 15.34 -22.01
CA PRO A 109 -9.46 14.50 -23.16
C PRO A 109 -7.99 14.57 -23.60
#